data_AF-A0A7I7MMB9-F1
#
_entry.id   AF-A0A7I7MMB9-F1
#
_cell.length_a   1.000
_cell.length_b   1.000
_cell.length_c   1.000
_cell.angle_alpha   90.00
_cell.angle_beta   90.00
_cell.angle_gamma   90.00
#
_symmetry.space_group_name_H-M   'P 1'
#
loop_
_entity.id
_entity.type
_entity.pdbx_description
1 polymer ?
#
loop_
_entity_poly.entity_id
_entity_poly.type
_entity_poly.pdbx_seq_one_letter_code
_entity_poly.pdbx_strand_id
1 'polypeptide(L)' 'MAESNSPAEETKRKFREALDRKMAKSSGKSDHKDGGDKPSRAHGPAESRREFRRKSG' A
#
# COMPACT_ATOMS: atom_id res chain seq x y z
N MET A 1 23.71 -19.80 -33.54
CA MET A 1 22.52 -19.34 -32.79
C MET A 1 22.79 -19.49 -31.30
N ALA A 2 23.45 -18.51 -30.67
CA ALA A 2 23.68 -18.52 -29.22
C ALA A 2 23.92 -17.09 -28.70
N GLU A 3 23.04 -16.14 -29.03
CA GLU A 3 23.05 -14.79 -28.46
C GLU A 3 22.24 -14.71 -27.14
N SER A 4 21.64 -15.82 -26.71
CA SER A 4 20.66 -15.87 -25.62
C SER A 4 21.25 -16.06 -24.22
N ASN A 5 22.58 -16.10 -24.08
CA ASN A 5 23.28 -16.48 -22.85
C ASN A 5 24.10 -15.36 -22.21
N SER A 6 23.97 -14.12 -22.71
CA SER A 6 24.58 -12.98 -22.02
C SER A 6 23.73 -12.59 -20.79
N PRO A 7 24.35 -12.19 -19.68
CA PRO A 7 23.61 -11.73 -18.49
C PRO A 7 22.72 -10.50 -18.80
N ALA A 8 23.07 -9.73 -19.83
CA ALA A 8 22.25 -8.63 -20.33
C ALA A 8 20.94 -9.10 -20.99
N GLU A 9 20.94 -10.23 -21.69
CA GLU A 9 19.71 -10.77 -22.30
C GLU A 9 18.80 -11.43 -21.27
N GLU A 10 19.37 -12.08 -20.25
CA GLU A 10 18.58 -12.57 -19.11
C GLU A 10 17.89 -11.44 -18.34
N THR A 11 18.61 -10.35 -18.07
CA THR A 11 18.04 -9.19 -17.36
C THR A 11 16.95 -8.52 -18.16
N LYS A 12 17.14 -8.34 -19.48
CA LYS A 12 16.08 -7.85 -20.38
C LYS A 12 14.86 -8.77 -20.40
N ARG A 13 15.05 -10.10 -20.39
CA ARG A 13 13.95 -11.07 -20.34
C ARG A 13 13.15 -10.94 -19.04
N LYS A 14 13.84 -10.95 -17.90
CA LYS A 14 13.24 -10.79 -16.55
C LYS A 14 12.50 -9.46 -16.41
N PHE A 15 13.05 -8.38 -16.98
CA PHE A 15 12.43 -7.06 -16.96
C PHE A 15 11.12 -7.01 -17.75
N ARG A 16 11.10 -7.57 -18.97
CA ARG A 16 9.88 -7.66 -19.78
C ARG A 16 8.80 -8.47 -19.07
N GLU A 17 9.15 -9.64 -18.54
CA GLU A 17 8.23 -10.49 -17.80
C GLU A 17 7.65 -9.79 -16.56
N ALA A 18 8.48 -9.05 -15.81
CA ALA A 18 8.03 -8.29 -14.66
C ALA A 18 7.09 -7.12 -15.05
N LEU A 19 7.36 -6.45 -16.18
CA LEU A 19 6.48 -5.41 -16.72
C LEU A 19 5.12 -5.98 -17.10
N ASP A 20 5.09 -7.09 -17.83
CA ASP A 20 3.84 -7.74 -18.24
C ASP A 20 3.04 -8.20 -17.02
N ARG A 21 3.71 -8.78 -16.01
CA ARG A 21 3.08 -9.14 -14.72
C ARG A 21 2.51 -7.93 -13.99
N LYS A 22 3.19 -6.78 -14.02
CA LYS A 22 2.71 -5.53 -13.40
C LYS A 22 1.49 -4.99 -14.13
N MET A 23 1.52 -4.94 -15.46
CA MET A 23 0.43 -4.42 -16.28
C MET A 23 -0.82 -5.30 -16.17
N ALA A 24 -0.64 -6.63 -16.21
CA ALA A 24 -1.73 -7.60 -16.01
C ALA A 24 -2.34 -7.53 -14.60
N LYS A 25 -1.55 -7.18 -13.57
CA LYS A 25 -2.05 -6.98 -12.20
C LYS A 25 -2.62 -5.58 -11.96
N SER A 26 -2.30 -4.60 -12.80
CA SER A 26 -2.83 -3.24 -12.66
C SER A 26 -4.19 -3.04 -13.33
N SER A 27 -4.56 -3.86 -14.32
CA SER A 27 -5.88 -3.78 -14.98
C SER A 27 -7.04 -4.31 -14.11
N GLY A 28 -6.73 -4.97 -12.99
CA GLY A 28 -7.73 -5.55 -12.08
C GLY A 28 -7.69 -5.02 -10.65
N LYS A 29 -6.86 -4.01 -10.33
CA LYS A 29 -6.94 -3.37 -9.02
C LYS A 29 -8.15 -2.45 -9.07
N SER A 30 -9.27 -3.00 -8.60
CA SER A 30 -10.55 -2.34 -8.43
C SER A 30 -10.41 -0.83 -8.25
N ASP A 31 -11.21 -0.07 -9.01
CA ASP A 31 -11.62 1.24 -8.57
C ASP A 31 -11.93 1.11 -7.08
N HIS A 32 -11.27 1.90 -6.26
CA HIS A 32 -11.35 1.88 -4.82
C HIS A 32 -12.72 2.47 -4.44
N LYS A 33 -13.77 1.76 -4.83
CA LYS A 33 -15.14 1.89 -4.35
C LYS A 33 -15.26 1.33 -2.93
N ASP A 34 -14.25 0.57 -2.49
CA ASP A 34 -13.97 0.24 -1.10
C ASP A 34 -13.40 1.42 -0.29
N GLY A 35 -13.36 2.62 -0.88
CA GLY A 35 -13.51 3.87 -0.12
C GLY A 35 -14.95 4.04 0.41
N GLY A 36 -15.60 2.93 0.77
CA GLY A 36 -16.88 2.88 1.44
C GLY A 36 -16.73 3.62 2.76
N ASP A 37 -17.53 4.67 2.87
CA ASP A 37 -17.83 5.48 4.05
C ASP A 37 -16.65 5.81 4.95
N LYS A 38 -16.24 7.08 4.88
CA LYS A 38 -15.54 7.81 5.95
C LYS A 38 -15.84 7.15 7.30
N PRO A 39 -14.84 6.78 8.12
CA PRO A 39 -15.13 6.13 9.40
C PRO A 39 -16.14 7.01 10.16
N SER A 40 -17.31 6.45 10.50
CA SER A 40 -18.42 7.19 11.12
C SER A 40 -18.07 7.78 12.49
N ARG A 41 -16.84 7.52 12.96
CA ARG A 41 -16.33 7.98 14.24
C ARG A 41 -14.80 8.14 14.19
N ALA A 42 -14.31 9.32 13.81
CA ALA A 42 -12.88 9.65 13.92
C ALA A 42 -12.38 9.67 15.38
N HIS A 43 -13.28 9.87 16.36
CA HIS A 43 -12.95 9.90 17.78
C HIS A 43 -14.03 9.19 18.60
N GLY A 44 -13.67 8.15 19.37
CA GLY A 44 -14.56 7.52 20.36
C GLY A 44 -15.04 8.51 21.44
N PRO A 45 -15.94 8.11 22.36
CA PRO A 45 -16.32 8.98 23.47
C PRO A 45 -15.06 9.46 24.18
N ALA A 46 -14.93 10.78 24.36
CA ALA A 46 -13.77 11.42 24.96
C ALA A 46 -13.76 11.20 26.48
N GLU A 47 -13.74 9.95 26.91
CA GLU A 47 -13.73 9.57 28.32
C GLU A 47 -12.31 9.22 28.75
N SER A 48 -11.62 10.24 29.25
CA SER A 48 -10.71 10.18 30.40
C SER A 48 -9.96 11.50 30.49
N ARG A 49 -10.65 12.60 30.82
CA ARG A 49 -9.97 13.82 31.25
C ARG A 49 -9.47 13.61 32.67
N ARG A 50 -8.23 13.12 32.81
CA ARG A 50 -7.54 13.04 34.10
C ARG A 50 -7.11 14.44 34.50
N GLU A 51 -7.86 15.05 35.40
CA GLU A 51 -7.46 16.30 36.02
C GLU A 51 -6.41 16.00 37.08
N PHE A 52 -5.17 16.43 36.84
CA PHE A 52 -4.13 16.37 37.85
C PHE A 52 -4.48 17.33 38.97
N ARG A 53 -4.64 16.81 40.19
CA ARG A 53 -4.73 17.62 41.40
C ARG A 53 -3.42 18.39 41.54
N ARG A 54 -3.40 19.63 41.08
CA ARG A 54 -2.30 20.55 41.38
C ARG A 54 -2.23 20.70 42.89
N LYS A 55 -1.02 20.56 43.43
CA LYS A 55 -0.74 20.54 44.86
C LYS A 55 -1.36 21.78 45.50
N SER A 56 -2.39 21.60 46.33
CA SER A 56 -2.88 22.65 47.20
C SER A 56 -1.84 22.87 48.28
N GLY A 57 -1.25 24.05 48.29
CA GLY A 57 -0.23 24.49 49.23
C GLY A 57 0.24 25.86 48.80
#